data_AF-A0A1F8GII0-F1
#
_entry.id   AF-A0A1F8GII0-F1
#
_cell.length_a   1.000
_cell.length_b   1.000
_cell.length_c   1.000
_cell.angle_alpha   90.00
_cell.angle_beta   90.00
_cell.angle_gamma   90.00
#
_symmetry.space_group_name_H-M   'P 1'
#
loop_
_entity.id
_entity.type
_entity.pdbx_description
1 polymer ?
#
loop_
_entity_poly.entity_id
_entity_poly.type
_entity_poly.pdbx_seq_one_letter_code
_entity_poly.pdbx_strand_id
1 'polypeptide(L)' 'MLSPEAIKEYQELYFKKYGEKIDSQTALDLGIKLINFTAAIYRPIPSKEYKDMDKHEQKHQ' A
#
# COMPACT_ATOMS: atom_id res chain seq x y z
N MET A 1 -11.27 -9.78 1.84
CA MET A 1 -10.43 -10.82 2.47
C MET A 1 -9.38 -11.24 1.46
N LEU A 2 -8.16 -11.56 1.90
CA LEU A 2 -7.11 -12.07 1.01
C LEU A 2 -7.42 -13.52 0.61
N SER A 3 -7.01 -13.91 -0.60
CA SER A 3 -7.11 -15.31 -1.02
C SER A 3 -6.06 -16.16 -0.29
N PRO A 4 -6.28 -17.49 -0.18
CA PRO A 4 -5.28 -18.40 0.39
C PRO A 4 -3.92 -18.32 -0.31
N GLU A 5 -3.90 -18.13 -1.63
CA GLU A 5 -2.69 -18.01 -2.43
C GLU A 5 -1.92 -16.73 -2.07
N ALA A 6 -2.63 -15.60 -1.92
CA ALA A 6 -2.04 -14.33 -1.50
C ALA A 6 -1.48 -14.40 -0.06
N ILE A 7 -2.15 -15.12 0.84
CA ILE A 7 -1.64 -15.35 2.21
C ILE A 7 -0.33 -16.15 2.15
N LYS A 8 -0.29 -17.21 1.35
CA LYS A 8 0.91 -18.05 1.18
C LYS A 8 2.07 -17.26 0.57
N GLU A 9 1.81 -16.50 -0.49
CA GLU A 9 2.81 -15.64 -1.12
C GLU A 9 3.36 -14.61 -0.13
N TYR A 10 2.48 -14.00 0.68
CA TYR A 10 2.91 -13.06 1.71
C TYR A 10 3.85 -13.71 2.73
N GLN A 11 3.54 -14.92 3.20
CA GLN A 11 4.40 -15.67 4.12
C GLN A 11 5.79 -15.96 3.52
N GLU A 12 5.83 -16.37 2.25
CA GLU A 12 7.08 -16.65 1.52
C GLU A 12 7.93 -15.38 1.38
N LEU A 13 7.32 -14.25 1.04
CA LEU A 13 7.99 -12.96 0.92
C LEU A 13 8.47 -12.44 2.28
N TYR A 14 7.68 -12.58 3.33
CA TYR A 14 8.05 -12.17 4.69
C TYR A 14 9.27 -12.97 5.18
N PHE A 15 9.25 -14.30 4.97
CA PHE A 15 10.39 -15.15 5.30
C PHE A 15 11.64 -14.81 4.48
N LYS A 16 11.50 -14.58 3.17
CA LYS A 16 12.62 -14.19 2.31
C LYS A 16 13.26 -12.87 2.76
N LYS A 17 12.47 -11.93 3.26
CA LYS A 17 12.94 -10.60 3.66
C LYS A 17 13.52 -10.57 5.08
N TYR A 18 12.87 -11.23 6.03
CA TYR A 18 13.18 -11.10 7.46
C TYR A 18 13.75 -12.39 8.08
N GLY A 19 13.71 -13.52 7.37
CA GLY A 19 14.15 -14.83 7.89
C GLY A 19 13.19 -15.46 8.89
N GLU A 20 12.03 -14.84 9.14
CA GLU A 20 11.04 -15.25 10.12
C GLU A 20 9.82 -15.88 9.45
N LYS A 21 9.33 -16.99 10.02
CA LYS A 21 8.08 -17.63 9.59
C LYS A 21 6.92 -17.06 10.40
N ILE A 22 5.84 -16.72 9.72
CA ILE A 22 4.60 -16.24 10.32
C ILE A 22 3.45 -17.18 9.98
N ASP A 23 2.48 -17.31 10.87
CA ASP A 23 1.26 -18.09 10.63
C ASP A 23 0.31 -17.36 9.66
N SER A 24 -0.72 -18.07 9.21
CA SER A 24 -1.66 -17.56 8.21
C SER A 24 -2.52 -16.40 8.71
N GLN A 25 -2.85 -16.35 10.00
CA GLN A 25 -3.62 -15.24 10.59
C GLN A 25 -2.77 -13.98 10.66
N THR A 26 -1.52 -14.12 11.09
CA THR A 26 -0.54 -13.02 11.10
C THR A 26 -0.30 -12.48 9.69
N ALA A 27 -0.14 -13.36 8.69
CA ALA A 27 0.02 -12.97 7.29
C ALA A 27 -1.22 -12.24 6.74
N LEU A 28 -2.43 -12.72 7.09
CA LEU A 28 -3.68 -12.06 6.71
C LEU A 28 -3.76 -10.63 7.28
N ASP A 29 -3.49 -10.46 8.57
CA ASP A 29 -3.56 -9.16 9.25
C ASP A 29 -2.55 -8.16 8.66
N LEU A 30 -1.32 -8.59 8.45
CA LEU A 30 -0.26 -7.75 7.89
C LEU A 30 -0.54 -7.41 6.41
N GLY A 31 -1.03 -8.36 5.63
CA GLY A 31 -1.42 -8.13 4.24
C GLY A 31 -2.57 -7.12 4.10
N ILE A 32 -3.59 -7.20 4.98
CA ILE A 32 -4.68 -6.21 5.03
C ILE A 32 -4.13 -4.82 5.37
N LYS A 33 -3.25 -4.71 6.36
CA LYS A 33 -2.62 -3.44 6.73
C LYS A 33 -1.82 -2.83 5.57
N LEU A 34 -1.10 -3.67 4.82
CA LEU A 34 -0.36 -3.22 3.64
C LEU A 34 -1.29 -2.64 2.57
N ILE A 35 -2.38 -3.33 2.23
CA ILE A 35 -3.36 -2.83 1.25
C ILE A 35 -3.97 -1.50 1.70
N ASN A 36 -4.32 -1.38 2.97
CA ASN A 36 -4.89 -0.14 3.50
C ASN A 36 -3.87 1.01 3.44
N PHE A 37 -2.61 0.72 3.73
CA PHE A 37 -1.53 1.69 3.66
C PHE A 37 -1.28 2.17 2.23
N THR A 38 -1.18 1.24 1.27
CA THR A 38 -1.02 1.61 -0.14
C THR A 38 -2.23 2.37 -0.65
N ALA A 39 -3.45 1.97 -0.30
CA ALA A 39 -4.66 2.69 -0.65
C ALA A 39 -4.69 4.12 -0.07
N ALA A 40 -4.17 4.33 1.14
CA ALA A 40 -4.08 5.66 1.75
C ALA A 40 -3.05 6.56 1.05
N ILE A 41 -1.92 6.01 0.62
CA ILE A 41 -0.85 6.76 -0.07
C ILE A 41 -1.23 7.06 -1.53
N TYR A 42 -1.74 6.05 -2.23
CA TYR A 42 -2.13 6.16 -3.64
C TYR A 42 -3.57 6.65 -3.82
N ARG A 43 -4.19 7.22 -2.77
CA ARG A 43 -5.46 7.95 -2.96
C ARG A 43 -5.23 9.00 -4.05
N PRO A 44 -5.99 8.97 -5.16
CA PRO A 44 -5.92 10.07 -6.10
C PRO A 44 -6.28 11.34 -5.33
N ILE A 45 -5.37 12.31 -5.32
CA ILE A 45 -5.67 13.63 -4.77
C ILE A 45 -6.97 14.08 -5.45
N PRO A 46 -8.02 14.45 -4.70
CA PRO A 46 -9.26 14.93 -5.28
C PRO A 46 -8.92 16.01 -6.30
N SER A 47 -9.39 15.85 -7.54
CA SER A 47 -9.05 16.70 -8.69
C SER A 47 -9.35 18.20 -8.51
N LYS A 48 -9.98 18.59 -7.39
CA LYS A 48 -10.10 19.98 -6.95
C LYS A 48 -8.81 20.56 -6.38
N GLU A 49 -7.97 19.79 -5.69
CA GLU A 49 -6.72 20.29 -5.08
C GLU A 49 -5.57 20.38 -6.11
N TYR A 50 -5.57 19.52 -7.14
CA TYR A 50 -4.61 19.64 -8.25
C TYR A 50 -4.77 20.93 -9.07
N LYS A 51 -6.00 21.46 -9.20
CA LYS A 51 -6.27 22.69 -9.98
C LYS A 51 -5.63 23.94 -9.42
N ASP A 52 -5.26 23.94 -8.13
CA ASP A 52 -4.62 25.08 -7.48
C ASP A 52 -3.09 24.95 -7.43
N MET A 53 -2.53 23.74 -7.57
CA MET A 53 -1.07 23.54 -7.64
C MET A 53 -0.48 24.00 -8.98
N ASP A 54 -1.18 23.76 -10.11
CA ASP A 54 -0.76 24.20 -11.45
C ASP A 54 -0.66 25.73 -11.61
N LYS A 55 -1.33 26.51 -10.74
CA LYS A 55 -1.34 27.97 -10.82
C LYS A 55 -0.16 28.63 -10.09
N HIS A 56 0.53 27.90 -9.22
CA HIS A 56 1.69 28.44 -8.49
C HIS A 56 3.00 28.27 -9.27
N GLU A 57 3.10 27.31 -10.19
CA GLU A 57 4.29 27.09 -11.03
C GLU A 57 4.36 28.05 -12.24
N GLN A 58 3.23 28.61 -12.69
CA GLN A 58 3.19 29.53 -13.83
C GLN A 58 3.44 31.02 -13.49
N LYS A 59 3.64 31.37 -12.21
CA LYS A 59 3.93 32.76 -11.79
C LYS A 59 5.42 33.09 -11.62
N HIS A 60 6.32 32.14 -11.89
CA HIS A 60 7.76 32.31 -11.72
C HIS A 60 8.60 31.93 -12.96
N GLN A 61 8.02 31.95 -14.17
CA GLN A 61 8.76 31.93 -15.43
C GLN A 61 8.57 33.22 -16.21
#